data_AF-A0AAT9HPL6-F1
#
_entry.id   AF-A0AAT9HPL6-F1
#
_cell.length_a   1.000
_cell.length_b   1.000
_cell.length_c   1.000
_cell.angle_alpha   90.00
_cell.angle_beta   90.00
_cell.angle_gamma   90.00
#
_symmetry.space_group_name_H-M   'P 1'
#
loop_
_entity.id
_entity.type
_entity.pdbx_description
1 polymer ?
#
loop_
_entity_poly.entity_id
_entity_poly.type
_entity_poly.pdbx_seq_one_letter_code
_entity_poly.pdbx_strand_id
1 'polypeptide(L)'
;MTAVPTTTQSAADAVREPLPLADVDLANLDNFTDGVTPWRMFHTLRHEDPVHWQPEEEPNSGFWSVTRHADIARVDRDAETFTSTRFVNLEEVDDDQIKKRASILELDGVRHRALRSLLQRQFGASVINSYADFLRGLTATTLDAALAKGTFDFVKEVSADFPINVLARLLDVPPEDNQQLIDWGNRIIGNTDPDYADVLLHSAESEKYRDLPFRSPASLEVFDYGRELARQRRGGTGTDLISRLVNETPRDGVPLSAQDFDNYFLLLVVAGNETTRHTITHSMLALLQHPEQLARLQEDPSLIPGAVEEFLRWASPSTTSAAPPRATSNSAASG
;
A
#
# COMPACT_ATOMS: atom_id res chain seq x y z
N MET A 1 -7.16 40.90 11.36
CA MET A 1 -7.37 39.71 12.21
C MET A 1 -8.81 39.28 12.05
N THR A 2 -9.10 38.55 10.99
CA THR A 2 -10.37 37.87 10.77
C THR A 2 -10.20 36.46 11.35
N ALA A 3 -11.03 36.12 12.33
CA ALA A 3 -11.03 34.81 12.94
C ALA A 3 -11.34 33.75 11.86
N VAL A 4 -10.43 32.79 11.72
CA VAL A 4 -10.69 31.55 10.98
C VAL A 4 -11.78 30.80 11.76
N PRO A 5 -12.90 30.39 11.15
CA PRO A 5 -13.95 29.69 11.87
C PRO A 5 -13.40 28.37 12.42
N THR A 6 -13.85 27.98 13.61
CA THR A 6 -13.58 26.70 14.26
C THR A 6 -14.27 25.56 13.50
N THR A 7 -13.72 25.15 12.35
CA THR A 7 -14.26 24.10 11.47
C THR A 7 -14.04 22.69 12.01
N THR A 8 -13.09 22.48 12.92
CA THR A 8 -12.65 21.14 13.34
C THR A 8 -13.72 20.34 14.09
N GLN A 9 -14.56 21.01 14.89
CA GLN A 9 -15.61 20.33 15.67
C GLN A 9 -16.74 19.79 14.77
N SER A 10 -17.11 20.57 13.74
CA SER A 10 -18.15 20.20 12.77
C SER A 10 -17.78 19.00 11.89
N ALA A 11 -16.51 18.82 11.52
CA ALA A 11 -16.07 17.71 10.68
C ALA A 11 -15.93 16.40 11.48
N ALA A 12 -15.41 16.49 12.71
CA ALA A 12 -15.32 15.34 13.62
C ALA A 12 -16.72 14.83 14.04
N ASP A 13 -17.70 15.72 14.17
CA ASP A 13 -19.08 15.35 14.45
C ASP A 13 -19.77 14.71 13.22
N ALA A 14 -19.49 15.20 12.01
CA ALA A 14 -20.03 14.63 10.76
C ALA A 14 -19.55 13.18 10.50
N VAL A 15 -18.28 12.88 10.82
CA VAL A 15 -17.71 11.53 10.71
C VAL A 15 -18.36 10.51 11.68
N ARG A 16 -18.97 11.01 12.77
CA ARG A 16 -19.61 10.17 13.80
C ARG A 16 -21.08 9.88 13.53
N GLU A 17 -21.70 10.55 12.56
CA GLU A 17 -23.08 10.27 12.18
C GLU A 17 -23.14 9.02 11.29
N PRO A 18 -23.77 7.91 11.71
CA PRO A 18 -23.87 6.72 10.87
C PRO A 18 -24.61 7.01 9.57
N LEU A 19 -24.26 6.29 8.51
CA LEU A 19 -25.13 6.14 7.33
C LEU A 19 -26.13 5.02 7.58
N PRO A 20 -27.37 5.07 7.06
CA PRO A 20 -28.25 3.92 7.10
C PRO A 20 -27.57 2.68 6.50
N LEU A 21 -27.73 1.50 7.10
CA LEU A 21 -27.09 0.27 6.60
C LEU A 21 -27.39 -0.02 5.12
N ALA A 22 -28.59 0.35 4.65
CA ALA A 22 -29.00 0.19 3.26
C ALA A 22 -28.24 1.10 2.27
N ASP A 23 -27.57 2.14 2.77
CA ASP A 23 -26.79 3.10 1.97
C ASP A 23 -25.28 2.81 2.05
N VAL A 24 -24.88 1.73 2.73
CA VAL A 24 -23.47 1.34 2.86
C VAL A 24 -23.04 0.55 1.63
N ASP A 25 -22.07 1.09 0.89
CA ASP A 25 -21.45 0.45 -0.26
C ASP A 25 -19.93 0.69 -0.21
N LEU A 26 -19.18 -0.34 0.19
CA LEU A 26 -17.72 -0.28 0.24
C LEU A 26 -17.05 -0.61 -1.10
N ALA A 27 -17.80 -1.08 -2.10
CA ALA A 27 -17.29 -1.37 -3.45
C ALA A 27 -17.29 -0.11 -4.33
N ASN A 28 -18.19 0.84 -4.06
CA ASN A 28 -18.21 2.11 -4.75
C ASN A 28 -17.10 3.06 -4.29
N LEU A 29 -16.08 3.23 -5.14
CA LEU A 29 -14.92 4.10 -4.88
C LEU A 29 -15.28 5.58 -4.74
N ASP A 30 -16.38 6.05 -5.34
CA ASP A 30 -16.83 7.45 -5.22
C ASP A 30 -17.13 7.82 -3.76
N ASN A 31 -17.55 6.84 -2.96
CA ASN A 31 -17.81 7.02 -1.53
C ASN A 31 -16.54 7.38 -0.74
N PHE A 32 -15.35 7.21 -1.31
CA PHE A 32 -14.07 7.52 -0.65
C PHE A 32 -13.50 8.91 -0.98
N THR A 33 -14.18 9.68 -1.83
CA THR A 33 -13.65 10.94 -2.37
C THR A 33 -13.83 12.16 -1.45
N ASP A 34 -14.82 12.14 -0.55
CA ASP A 34 -15.16 13.30 0.29
C ASP A 34 -14.48 13.33 1.67
N GLY A 35 -13.76 12.26 2.03
CA GLY A 35 -13.06 12.11 3.31
C GLY A 35 -13.96 11.93 4.55
N VAL A 36 -15.28 11.84 4.39
CA VAL A 36 -16.26 11.73 5.49
C VAL A 36 -17.11 10.47 5.36
N THR A 37 -17.67 10.24 4.18
CA THR A 37 -18.58 9.12 3.87
C THR A 37 -18.03 7.74 4.25
N PRO A 38 -16.75 7.39 4.01
CA PRO A 38 -16.21 6.09 4.40
C PRO A 38 -16.30 5.83 5.88
N TRP A 39 -16.01 6.84 6.68
CA TRP A 39 -16.00 6.70 8.13
C TRP A 39 -17.39 6.53 8.71
N ARG A 40 -18.40 7.15 8.09
CA ARG A 40 -19.82 6.95 8.42
C ARG A 40 -20.26 5.53 8.08
N MET A 41 -19.88 5.00 6.91
CA MET A 41 -20.13 3.61 6.55
C MET A 41 -19.47 2.64 7.53
N PHE A 42 -18.18 2.83 7.83
CA PHE A 42 -17.49 2.00 8.81
C PHE A 42 -18.06 2.13 10.23
N HIS A 43 -18.60 3.30 10.60
CA HIS A 43 -19.30 3.48 11.86
C HIS A 43 -20.55 2.60 11.92
N THR A 44 -21.38 2.62 10.88
CA THR A 44 -22.58 1.77 10.77
C THR A 44 -22.22 0.29 10.85
N LEU A 45 -21.28 -0.18 10.00
CA LEU A 45 -20.88 -1.58 9.97
C LEU A 45 -20.35 -2.06 11.33
N ARG A 46 -19.49 -1.28 11.99
CA ARG A 46 -18.95 -1.69 13.31
C ARG A 46 -20.03 -1.86 14.37
N HIS A 47 -21.12 -1.10 14.30
CA HIS A 47 -22.17 -1.13 15.33
C HIS A 47 -23.31 -2.09 14.99
N GLU A 48 -23.74 -2.12 13.73
CA GLU A 48 -24.97 -2.79 13.30
C GLU A 48 -24.70 -4.14 12.63
N ASP A 49 -23.71 -4.20 11.73
CA ASP A 49 -23.41 -5.40 10.93
C ASP A 49 -21.89 -5.56 10.68
N PRO A 50 -21.12 -6.03 11.68
CA PRO A 50 -19.65 -5.97 11.65
C PRO A 50 -18.98 -7.00 10.73
N VAL A 51 -19.75 -7.98 10.25
CA VAL A 51 -19.37 -8.96 9.23
C VAL A 51 -20.44 -8.92 8.15
N HIS A 52 -20.27 -7.99 7.22
CA HIS A 52 -21.30 -7.59 6.26
C HIS A 52 -20.99 -8.12 4.87
N TRP A 53 -22.01 -8.62 4.17
CA TRP A 53 -21.88 -9.01 2.77
C TRP A 53 -22.03 -7.78 1.87
N GLN A 54 -20.98 -7.45 1.14
CA GLN A 54 -20.96 -6.40 0.12
C GLN A 54 -21.20 -7.02 -1.26
N PRO A 55 -22.34 -6.73 -1.93
CA PRO A 55 -22.55 -7.15 -3.29
C PRO A 55 -21.65 -6.34 -4.24
N GLU A 56 -21.18 -6.97 -5.31
CA GLU A 56 -20.50 -6.30 -6.42
C GLU A 56 -21.20 -6.63 -7.73
N GLU A 57 -20.94 -5.81 -8.74
CA GLU A 57 -21.34 -6.11 -10.12
C GLU A 57 -20.36 -7.11 -10.76
N GLU A 58 -20.86 -7.85 -11.75
CA GLU A 58 -20.02 -8.70 -12.59
C GLU A 58 -18.82 -7.92 -13.17
N PRO A 59 -17.61 -8.49 -13.19
CA PRO A 59 -17.32 -9.92 -13.04
C PRO A 59 -17.07 -10.40 -11.60
N ASN A 60 -17.15 -9.51 -10.60
CA ASN A 60 -16.93 -9.88 -9.21
C ASN A 60 -18.22 -10.48 -8.61
N SER A 61 -18.06 -11.37 -7.62
CA SER A 61 -19.17 -12.03 -6.93
C SER A 61 -19.60 -11.30 -5.66
N GLY A 62 -18.83 -10.31 -5.19
CA GLY A 62 -19.00 -9.64 -3.90
C GLY A 62 -18.09 -10.22 -2.81
N PHE A 63 -18.02 -9.55 -1.66
CA PHE A 63 -17.11 -9.92 -0.57
C PHE A 63 -17.71 -9.72 0.82
N TRP A 64 -17.16 -10.44 1.81
CA TRP A 64 -17.45 -10.20 3.22
C TRP A 64 -16.52 -9.11 3.76
N SER A 65 -17.09 -8.03 4.28
CA SER A 65 -16.38 -6.96 4.97
C SER A 65 -16.38 -7.20 6.48
N VAL A 66 -15.17 -7.27 7.06
CA VAL A 66 -14.95 -7.41 8.51
C VAL A 66 -14.44 -6.08 9.05
N THR A 67 -15.22 -5.41 9.91
CA THR A 67 -14.95 -3.99 10.25
C THR A 67 -14.54 -3.73 11.70
N ARG A 68 -14.65 -4.73 12.59
CA ARG A 68 -14.20 -4.62 13.98
C ARG A 68 -12.74 -5.03 14.10
N HIS A 69 -11.96 -4.20 14.80
CA HIS A 69 -10.53 -4.45 15.04
C HIS A 69 -10.23 -5.86 15.57
N ALA A 70 -11.01 -6.35 16.54
CA ALA A 70 -10.78 -7.68 17.13
C ALA A 70 -10.97 -8.82 16.11
N ASP A 71 -11.91 -8.66 15.17
CA ASP A 71 -12.19 -9.64 14.13
C ASP A 71 -11.16 -9.58 13.01
N ILE A 72 -10.79 -8.38 12.55
CA ILE A 72 -9.70 -8.17 11.58
C ILE A 72 -8.40 -8.82 12.12
N ALA A 73 -8.03 -8.49 13.36
CA ALA A 73 -6.82 -9.03 13.95
C ALA A 73 -6.88 -10.54 14.23
N ARG A 74 -8.07 -11.14 14.24
CA ARG A 74 -8.24 -12.60 14.28
C ARG A 74 -8.03 -13.20 12.90
N VAL A 75 -8.65 -12.64 11.86
CA VAL A 75 -8.47 -13.04 10.46
C VAL A 75 -6.99 -12.99 10.07
N ASP A 76 -6.31 -11.88 10.33
CA ASP A 76 -4.89 -11.68 9.98
C ASP A 76 -3.93 -12.67 10.66
N ARG A 77 -4.31 -13.20 11.83
CA ARG A 77 -3.48 -14.16 12.59
C ARG A 77 -3.77 -15.61 12.23
N ASP A 78 -4.92 -15.89 11.63
CA ASP A 78 -5.38 -17.23 11.31
C ASP A 78 -5.15 -17.56 9.83
N ALA A 79 -3.87 -17.68 9.45
CA ALA A 79 -3.46 -18.06 8.09
C ALA A 79 -3.79 -19.54 7.74
N GLU A 80 -4.28 -20.32 8.70
CA GLU A 80 -4.77 -21.68 8.46
C GLU A 80 -6.21 -21.63 7.91
N THR A 81 -7.06 -20.77 8.47
CA THR A 81 -8.43 -20.57 7.98
C THR A 81 -8.49 -19.61 6.79
N PHE A 82 -7.76 -18.50 6.84
CA PHE A 82 -7.76 -17.45 5.81
C PHE A 82 -6.46 -17.47 5.02
N THR A 83 -6.53 -17.33 3.69
CA THR A 83 -5.36 -17.50 2.82
C THR A 83 -5.14 -16.31 1.93
N SER A 84 -3.89 -15.92 1.76
CA SER A 84 -3.51 -14.89 0.78
C SER A 84 -3.28 -15.46 -0.62
N THR A 85 -3.26 -16.79 -0.79
CA THR A 85 -2.99 -17.44 -2.10
C THR A 85 -4.14 -17.34 -3.10
N ARG A 86 -5.26 -16.76 -2.67
CA ARG A 86 -6.45 -16.50 -3.48
C ARG A 86 -6.60 -15.01 -3.82
N PHE A 87 -5.45 -14.32 -3.90
CA PHE A 87 -5.34 -12.89 -4.17
C PHE A 87 -5.72 -12.02 -2.96
N VAL A 88 -5.07 -10.87 -2.83
CA VAL A 88 -5.18 -9.98 -1.65
C VAL A 88 -5.91 -8.66 -1.96
N ASN A 89 -6.33 -8.48 -3.21
CA ASN A 89 -7.17 -7.37 -3.67
C ASN A 89 -8.60 -7.86 -3.93
N LEU A 90 -9.54 -6.93 -4.10
CA LEU A 90 -10.95 -7.23 -4.39
C LEU A 90 -11.20 -7.73 -5.83
N GLU A 91 -10.23 -7.60 -6.73
CA GLU A 91 -10.35 -8.16 -8.09
C GLU A 91 -10.42 -9.69 -8.04
N GLU A 92 -11.51 -10.27 -8.54
CA GLU A 92 -11.58 -11.71 -8.77
C GLU A 92 -10.78 -12.11 -10.01
N VAL A 93 -9.83 -13.03 -9.81
CA VAL A 93 -8.88 -13.50 -10.82
C VAL A 93 -8.91 -15.02 -10.91
N ASP A 94 -8.67 -15.56 -12.11
CA ASP A 94 -8.64 -17.01 -12.28
C ASP A 94 -7.31 -17.66 -11.81
N ASP A 95 -7.30 -18.99 -11.72
CA ASP A 95 -6.17 -19.77 -11.22
C ASP A 95 -4.86 -19.56 -12.02
N ASP A 96 -4.93 -19.14 -13.28
CA ASP A 96 -3.76 -18.86 -14.10
C ASP A 96 -3.20 -17.46 -13.77
N GLN A 97 -4.08 -16.47 -13.67
CA GLN A 97 -3.72 -15.13 -13.20
C GLN A 97 -3.14 -15.15 -11.79
N ILE A 98 -3.71 -15.91 -10.85
CA ILE A 98 -3.17 -16.08 -9.49
C ILE A 98 -1.69 -16.50 -9.56
N LYS A 99 -1.37 -17.51 -10.37
CA LYS A 99 0.01 -18.02 -10.50
C LYS A 99 0.95 -17.00 -11.15
N LYS A 100 0.48 -16.30 -12.18
CA LYS A 100 1.31 -15.35 -12.94
C LYS A 100 1.54 -14.04 -12.19
N ARG A 101 0.56 -13.59 -11.41
CA ARG A 101 0.57 -12.30 -10.70
C ARG A 101 1.05 -12.39 -9.25
N ALA A 102 1.20 -13.59 -8.70
CA ALA A 102 1.61 -13.78 -7.32
C ALA A 102 2.98 -13.14 -7.02
N SER A 103 2.96 -12.22 -6.07
CA SER A 103 4.13 -11.71 -5.35
C SER A 103 4.25 -12.44 -4.02
N ILE A 104 5.12 -11.94 -3.13
CA ILE A 104 5.19 -12.46 -1.77
C ILE A 104 3.90 -12.22 -0.95
N LEU A 105 3.06 -11.27 -1.34
CA LEU A 105 1.78 -10.99 -0.67
C LEU A 105 0.79 -12.14 -0.88
N GLU A 106 0.81 -12.78 -2.04
CA GLU A 106 -0.12 -13.86 -2.42
C GLU A 106 0.42 -15.26 -2.04
N LEU A 107 1.29 -15.34 -1.03
CA LEU A 107 1.91 -16.61 -0.61
C LEU A 107 1.67 -16.85 0.88
N ASP A 108 1.59 -18.14 1.22
CA ASP A 108 1.47 -18.61 2.60
C ASP A 108 2.63 -19.52 3.01
N GLY A 109 2.67 -19.81 4.32
CA GLY A 109 3.43 -20.93 4.86
C GLY A 109 4.94 -20.87 4.59
N VAL A 110 5.49 -21.99 4.12
CA VAL A 110 6.94 -22.16 3.95
C VAL A 110 7.48 -21.23 2.86
N ARG A 111 6.80 -21.13 1.71
CA ARG A 111 7.27 -20.32 0.58
C ARG A 111 7.27 -18.83 0.91
N HIS A 112 6.20 -18.33 1.53
CA HIS A 112 6.16 -16.94 2.02
C HIS A 112 7.34 -16.63 2.94
N ARG A 113 7.57 -17.46 3.97
CA ARG A 113 8.69 -17.27 4.91
C ARG A 113 10.06 -17.32 4.22
N ALA A 114 10.22 -18.20 3.24
CA ALA A 114 11.48 -18.33 2.48
C ALA A 114 11.79 -17.06 1.68
N LEU A 115 10.83 -16.58 0.88
CA LEU A 115 11.00 -15.35 0.11
C LEU A 115 11.14 -14.10 1.00
N ARG A 116 10.39 -14.04 2.11
CA ARG A 116 10.48 -12.92 3.07
C ARG A 116 11.88 -12.84 3.67
N SER A 117 12.47 -14.00 3.95
CA SER A 117 13.77 -14.07 4.63
C SER A 117 14.93 -13.50 3.81
N LEU A 118 14.79 -13.37 2.49
CA LEU A 118 15.80 -12.74 1.62
C LEU A 118 16.00 -11.26 1.96
N LEU A 119 14.90 -10.53 2.18
CA LEU A 119 14.94 -9.08 2.37
C LEU A 119 14.70 -8.64 3.80
N GLN A 120 14.11 -9.48 4.67
CA GLN A 120 13.74 -9.11 6.04
C GLN A 120 14.90 -8.46 6.83
N ARG A 121 16.14 -8.90 6.62
CA ARG A 121 17.31 -8.31 7.31
C ARG A 121 17.59 -6.87 6.89
N GLN A 122 17.28 -6.50 5.65
CA GLN A 122 17.46 -5.13 5.14
C GLN A 122 16.45 -4.15 5.75
N PHE A 123 15.34 -4.66 6.29
CA PHE A 123 14.35 -3.88 7.03
C PHE A 123 14.50 -4.01 8.56
N GLY A 124 15.61 -4.57 9.05
CA GLY A 124 15.88 -4.68 10.48
C GLY A 124 16.28 -3.34 11.10
N ALA A 125 15.96 -3.14 12.39
CA ALA A 125 16.20 -1.88 13.10
C ALA A 125 17.62 -1.32 12.96
N SER A 126 18.65 -2.18 12.99
CA SER A 126 20.05 -1.75 12.79
C SER A 126 20.29 -1.13 11.41
N VAL A 127 19.76 -1.77 10.35
CA VAL A 127 19.90 -1.28 8.97
C VAL A 127 19.11 0.02 8.81
N ILE A 128 17.86 0.06 9.29
CA ILE A 128 17.04 1.28 9.24
C ILE A 128 17.70 2.44 9.99
N ASN A 129 18.26 2.20 11.17
CA ASN A 129 18.98 3.22 11.94
C ASN A 129 20.23 3.74 11.21
N SER A 130 20.87 2.92 10.36
CA SER A 130 22.01 3.37 9.55
C SER A 130 21.61 4.38 8.45
N TYR A 131 20.33 4.44 8.10
CA TYR A 131 19.79 5.44 7.16
C TYR A 131 19.41 6.76 7.83
N ALA A 132 19.51 6.89 9.16
CA ALA A 132 18.99 8.06 9.89
C ALA A 132 19.55 9.40 9.38
N ASP A 133 20.86 9.47 9.10
CA ASP A 133 21.48 10.70 8.59
C ASP A 133 21.09 11.01 7.15
N PHE A 134 20.97 9.96 6.31
CA PHE A 134 20.44 10.10 4.95
C PHE A 134 19.00 10.61 4.96
N LEU A 135 18.12 10.01 5.77
CA LEU A 135 16.71 10.41 5.88
C LEU A 135 16.57 11.84 6.40
N ARG A 136 17.39 12.24 7.39
CA ARG A 136 17.41 13.61 7.91
C ARG A 136 17.87 14.61 6.84
N GLY A 137 18.93 14.28 6.10
CA GLY A 137 19.44 15.12 5.00
C GLY A 137 18.45 15.26 3.86
N LEU A 138 17.80 14.16 3.46
CA LEU A 138 16.72 14.15 2.48
C LEU A 138 15.54 15.02 2.95
N THR A 139 15.10 14.84 4.19
CA THR A 139 14.03 15.65 4.79
C THR A 139 14.34 17.14 4.72
N ALA A 140 15.55 17.55 5.12
CA ALA A 140 15.96 18.94 5.06
C ALA A 140 15.94 19.49 3.62
N THR A 141 16.49 18.73 2.67
CA THR A 141 16.57 19.15 1.25
C THR A 141 15.17 19.30 0.64
N THR A 142 14.28 18.32 0.86
CA THR A 142 12.90 18.34 0.37
C THR A 142 12.14 19.54 0.97
N LEU A 143 12.26 19.77 2.28
CA LEU A 143 11.58 20.90 2.94
C LEU A 143 12.15 22.26 2.52
N ASP A 144 13.47 22.42 2.40
CA ASP A 144 14.09 23.68 1.96
C ASP A 144 13.63 24.06 0.53
N ALA A 145 13.58 23.08 -0.38
CA ALA A 145 13.12 23.28 -1.74
C ALA A 145 11.63 23.68 -1.81
N ALA A 146 10.78 23.02 -1.01
CA ALA A 146 9.36 23.34 -0.94
C ALA A 146 9.12 24.73 -0.33
N LEU A 147 9.76 25.05 0.81
CA LEU A 147 9.58 26.31 1.53
C LEU A 147 10.06 27.53 0.72
N ALA A 148 11.06 27.37 -0.14
CA ALA A 148 11.52 28.43 -1.05
C ALA A 148 10.42 28.94 -2.02
N LYS A 149 9.36 28.14 -2.26
CA LYS A 149 8.22 28.50 -3.11
C LYS A 149 7.18 29.38 -2.39
N GLY A 150 7.21 29.44 -1.06
CA GLY A 150 6.26 30.18 -0.22
C GLY A 150 4.87 29.52 -0.13
N THR A 151 4.19 29.33 -1.25
CA THR A 151 2.94 28.55 -1.34
C THR A 151 3.12 27.43 -2.35
N PHE A 152 2.77 26.21 -1.94
CA PHE A 152 3.02 25.02 -2.73
C PHE A 152 2.03 23.91 -2.39
N ASP A 153 1.95 22.93 -3.29
CA ASP A 153 1.22 21.68 -3.06
C ASP A 153 2.09 20.74 -2.22
N PHE A 154 1.66 20.47 -0.98
CA PHE A 154 2.39 19.63 -0.05
C PHE A 154 2.55 18.18 -0.53
N VAL A 155 1.57 17.65 -1.27
CA VAL A 155 1.64 16.29 -1.81
C VAL A 155 2.76 16.22 -2.84
N LYS A 156 2.72 17.12 -3.83
CA LYS A 156 3.67 17.15 -4.92
C LYS A 156 5.10 17.46 -4.46
N GLU A 157 5.26 18.43 -3.57
CA GLU A 157 6.58 18.97 -3.22
C GLU A 157 7.23 18.30 -2.00
N VAL A 158 6.46 17.56 -1.19
CA VAL A 158 6.99 16.92 0.03
C VAL A 158 6.65 15.44 0.07
N SER A 159 5.36 15.08 0.09
CA SER A 159 4.95 13.71 0.36
C SER A 159 5.27 12.73 -0.76
N ALA A 160 5.27 13.16 -2.03
CA ALA A 160 5.52 12.30 -3.17
C ALA A 160 7.02 12.09 -3.43
N ASP A 161 7.83 13.11 -3.20
CA ASP A 161 9.29 13.09 -3.41
C ASP A 161 10.00 12.23 -2.36
N PHE A 162 9.60 12.33 -1.09
CA PHE A 162 10.33 11.69 -0.01
C PHE A 162 10.40 10.14 -0.10
N PRO A 163 9.27 9.40 -0.23
CA PRO A 163 9.30 7.94 -0.23
C PRO A 163 10.06 7.36 -1.42
N ILE A 164 9.96 7.99 -2.60
CA ILE A 164 10.66 7.48 -3.78
C ILE A 164 12.17 7.60 -3.64
N ASN A 165 12.67 8.69 -3.05
CA ASN A 165 14.11 8.86 -2.85
C ASN A 165 14.67 7.83 -1.85
N VAL A 166 13.85 7.45 -0.85
CA VAL A 166 14.20 6.36 0.07
C VAL A 166 14.23 5.02 -0.65
N LEU A 167 13.20 4.71 -1.46
CA LEU A 167 13.16 3.49 -2.24
C LEU A 167 14.33 3.40 -3.22
N ALA A 168 14.62 4.46 -3.96
CA ALA A 168 15.73 4.52 -4.89
C ALA A 168 17.06 4.22 -4.21
N ARG A 169 17.25 4.73 -2.99
CA ARG A 169 18.41 4.43 -2.17
C ARG A 169 18.49 2.96 -1.74
N LEU A 170 17.36 2.32 -1.42
CA LEU A 170 17.30 0.91 -1.04
C LEU A 170 17.54 -0.03 -2.23
N LEU A 171 17.09 0.36 -3.42
CA LEU A 171 17.31 -0.36 -4.68
C LEU A 171 18.72 -0.11 -5.27
N ASP A 172 19.44 0.88 -4.75
CA ASP A 172 20.74 1.34 -5.28
C ASP A 172 20.67 1.73 -6.76
N VAL A 173 19.62 2.48 -7.10
CA VAL A 173 19.38 3.04 -8.43
C VAL A 173 19.75 4.52 -8.45
N PRO A 174 20.14 5.06 -9.62
CA PRO A 174 20.62 6.42 -9.70
C PRO A 174 19.43 7.43 -9.61
N PRO A 175 19.63 8.62 -9.01
CA PRO A 175 18.52 9.55 -8.72
C PRO A 175 17.73 10.03 -9.95
N GLU A 176 18.35 10.02 -11.14
CA GLU A 176 17.68 10.33 -12.40
C GLU A 176 16.48 9.41 -12.72
N ASP A 177 16.47 8.19 -12.17
CA ASP A 177 15.39 7.23 -12.39
C ASP A 177 14.18 7.47 -11.46
N ASN A 178 14.32 8.33 -10.43
CA ASN A 178 13.27 8.55 -9.42
C ASN A 178 11.93 8.96 -10.04
N GLN A 179 11.95 9.89 -11.00
CA GLN A 179 10.71 10.38 -11.62
C GLN A 179 9.99 9.27 -12.39
N GLN A 180 10.75 8.36 -13.01
CA GLN A 180 10.21 7.20 -13.72
C GLN A 180 9.62 6.17 -12.74
N LEU A 181 10.26 5.94 -11.59
CA LEU A 181 9.71 5.08 -10.54
C LEU A 181 8.42 5.65 -9.94
N ILE A 182 8.31 6.98 -9.78
CA ILE A 182 7.05 7.63 -9.37
C ILE A 182 5.96 7.37 -10.42
N ASP A 183 6.28 7.61 -11.70
CA ASP A 183 5.34 7.45 -12.80
C ASP A 183 4.78 6.03 -12.87
N TRP A 184 5.67 5.03 -12.82
CA TRP A 184 5.25 3.63 -12.79
C TRP A 184 4.39 3.31 -11.57
N GLY A 185 4.77 3.79 -10.37
CA GLY A 185 3.97 3.60 -9.16
C GLY A 185 2.54 4.12 -9.31
N ASN A 186 2.40 5.37 -9.74
CA ASN A 186 1.10 6.02 -9.95
C ASN A 186 0.26 5.30 -11.01
N ARG A 187 0.86 4.92 -12.17
CA ARG A 187 0.16 4.21 -13.27
C ARG A 187 -0.25 2.79 -12.90
N ILE A 188 0.43 2.16 -11.94
CA ILE A 188 0.13 0.80 -11.49
C ILE A 188 -0.97 0.79 -10.43
N ILE A 189 -0.93 1.66 -9.42
CA ILE A 189 -1.95 1.67 -8.36
C ILE A 189 -3.18 2.48 -8.73
N GLY A 190 -3.03 3.61 -9.42
CA GLY A 190 -4.12 4.42 -9.94
C GLY A 190 -4.86 3.80 -11.13
N ASN A 191 -4.86 2.46 -11.26
CA ASN A 191 -5.39 1.74 -12.41
C ASN A 191 -6.92 1.85 -12.59
N THR A 192 -7.62 2.46 -11.65
CA THR A 192 -9.05 2.78 -11.73
C THR A 192 -9.32 4.27 -11.97
N ASP A 193 -8.28 5.10 -11.97
CA ASP A 193 -8.36 6.55 -12.07
C ASP A 193 -7.84 7.04 -13.44
N PRO A 194 -8.68 7.72 -14.25
CA PRO A 194 -8.29 8.22 -15.57
C PRO A 194 -7.22 9.31 -15.55
N ASP A 195 -6.97 9.95 -14.40
CA ASP A 195 -5.90 10.95 -14.28
C ASP A 195 -4.52 10.30 -14.13
N TYR A 196 -4.45 9.01 -13.80
CA TYR A 196 -3.20 8.30 -13.51
C TYR A 196 -2.88 7.15 -14.46
N ALA A 197 -3.88 6.45 -15.02
CA ALA A 197 -3.66 5.24 -15.81
C ALA A 197 -4.07 5.39 -17.28
N ASP A 198 -3.16 4.98 -18.19
CA ASP A 198 -3.43 4.90 -19.63
C ASP A 198 -4.49 3.83 -19.97
N VAL A 199 -4.51 2.75 -19.19
CA VAL A 199 -5.42 1.61 -19.34
C VAL A 199 -6.13 1.38 -18.02
N LEU A 200 -7.43 1.66 -18.00
CA LEU A 200 -8.27 1.46 -16.81
C LEU A 200 -8.56 -0.02 -16.59
N LEU A 201 -8.58 -0.45 -15.33
CA LEU A 201 -8.78 -1.83 -14.88
C LEU A 201 -10.02 -2.48 -15.52
N HIS A 202 -11.13 -1.74 -15.58
CA HIS A 202 -12.42 -2.22 -16.10
C HIS A 202 -12.62 -1.93 -17.60
N SER A 203 -11.61 -1.44 -18.31
CA SER A 203 -11.68 -1.22 -19.76
C SER A 203 -11.50 -2.53 -20.53
N ALA A 204 -12.11 -2.64 -21.71
CA ALA A 204 -11.90 -3.80 -22.60
C ALA A 204 -10.43 -3.95 -23.04
N GLU A 205 -9.63 -2.88 -22.98
CA GLU A 205 -8.21 -2.92 -23.29
C GLU A 205 -7.38 -3.62 -22.21
N SER A 206 -7.81 -3.57 -20.94
CA SER A 206 -7.10 -4.20 -19.82
C SER A 206 -6.97 -5.71 -19.96
N GLU A 207 -7.87 -6.35 -20.72
CA GLU A 207 -7.83 -7.78 -21.03
C GLU A 207 -6.54 -8.21 -21.74
N LYS A 208 -5.87 -7.31 -22.47
CA LYS A 208 -4.55 -7.61 -23.06
C LYS A 208 -3.46 -7.80 -21.99
N TYR A 209 -3.68 -7.23 -20.82
CA TYR A 209 -2.75 -7.16 -19.69
C TYR A 209 -3.24 -7.96 -18.48
N ARG A 210 -4.30 -8.77 -18.63
CA ARG A 210 -4.92 -9.56 -17.56
C ARG A 210 -3.94 -10.38 -16.71
N ASP A 211 -2.85 -10.83 -17.30
CA ASP A 211 -1.84 -11.67 -16.65
C ASP A 211 -0.77 -10.85 -15.89
N LEU A 212 -0.77 -9.53 -16.04
CA LEU A 212 0.15 -8.63 -15.37
C LEU A 212 -0.43 -8.12 -14.05
N PRO A 213 0.42 -7.81 -13.05
CA PRO A 213 -0.01 -7.10 -11.85
C PRO A 213 -0.82 -5.84 -12.20
N PHE A 214 -1.95 -5.67 -11.50
CA PHE A 214 -2.88 -4.54 -11.66
C PHE A 214 -3.43 -4.34 -13.09
N ARG A 215 -3.27 -5.34 -13.98
CA ARG A 215 -3.55 -5.24 -15.43
C ARG A 215 -2.90 -4.04 -16.10
N SER A 216 -1.76 -3.58 -15.57
CA SER A 216 -1.12 -2.34 -16.00
C SER A 216 -0.01 -2.63 -17.02
N PRO A 217 0.02 -1.97 -18.20
CA PRO A 217 1.12 -2.07 -19.16
C PRO A 217 2.46 -1.62 -18.56
N ALA A 218 2.44 -0.68 -17.61
CA ALA A 218 3.63 -0.20 -16.91
C ALA A 218 4.37 -1.33 -16.16
N SER A 219 3.68 -2.44 -15.83
CA SER A 219 4.33 -3.62 -15.24
C SER A 219 5.44 -4.18 -16.12
N LEU A 220 5.27 -4.15 -17.45
CA LEU A 220 6.30 -4.62 -18.39
C LEU A 220 7.55 -3.74 -18.34
N GLU A 221 7.37 -2.43 -18.26
CA GLU A 221 8.47 -1.46 -18.15
C GLU A 221 9.25 -1.66 -16.84
N VAL A 222 8.54 -1.86 -15.73
CA VAL A 222 9.13 -2.17 -14.42
C VAL A 222 9.88 -3.50 -14.47
N PHE A 223 9.33 -4.53 -15.11
CA PHE A 223 10.01 -5.82 -15.28
C PHE A 223 11.29 -5.67 -16.11
N ASP A 224 11.26 -4.95 -17.23
CA ASP A 224 12.43 -4.69 -18.07
C ASP A 224 13.54 -4.01 -17.27
N TYR A 225 13.19 -2.96 -16.52
CA TYR A 225 14.13 -2.24 -15.67
C TYR A 225 14.71 -3.12 -14.56
N GLY A 226 13.88 -3.87 -13.84
CA GLY A 226 14.32 -4.81 -12.80
C GLY A 226 15.26 -5.89 -13.34
N ARG A 227 14.96 -6.43 -14.52
CA ARG A 227 15.80 -7.45 -15.17
C ARG A 227 17.16 -6.90 -15.59
N GLU A 228 17.24 -5.64 -16.02
CA GLU A 228 18.50 -4.98 -16.33
C GLU A 228 19.34 -4.76 -15.06
N LEU A 229 18.74 -4.30 -13.96
CA LEU A 229 19.42 -4.21 -12.66
C LEU A 229 19.90 -5.59 -12.19
N ALA A 230 19.06 -6.62 -12.33
CA ALA A 230 19.42 -7.99 -11.99
C ALA A 230 20.64 -8.47 -12.77
N ARG A 231 20.70 -8.18 -14.07
CA ARG A 231 21.84 -8.52 -14.94
C ARG A 231 23.13 -7.86 -14.45
N GLN A 232 23.06 -6.61 -14.00
CA GLN A 232 24.23 -5.87 -13.49
C GLN A 232 24.72 -6.38 -12.13
N ARG A 233 23.81 -6.83 -11.26
CA ARG A 233 24.13 -7.27 -9.89
C ARG A 233 24.46 -8.77 -9.76
N ARG A 234 24.13 -9.58 -10.76
CA ARG A 234 24.31 -11.04 -10.74
C ARG A 234 25.79 -11.42 -10.62
N GLY A 235 26.09 -12.27 -9.64
CA GLY A 235 27.45 -12.71 -9.30
C GLY A 235 28.28 -11.68 -8.54
N GLY A 236 27.72 -10.52 -8.23
CA GLY A 236 28.38 -9.44 -7.48
C GLY A 236 28.27 -9.59 -5.96
N THR A 237 28.90 -8.66 -5.24
CA THR A 237 28.90 -8.58 -3.77
C THR A 237 28.05 -7.43 -3.22
N GLY A 238 27.16 -6.87 -4.04
CA GLY A 238 26.27 -5.79 -3.62
C GLY A 238 25.37 -6.22 -2.47
N THR A 239 24.91 -5.26 -1.68
CA THR A 239 24.09 -5.50 -0.49
C THR A 239 22.68 -4.95 -0.58
N ASP A 240 22.38 -4.22 -1.66
CA ASP A 240 21.07 -3.67 -2.01
C ASP A 240 20.03 -4.77 -2.24
N LEU A 241 18.75 -4.39 -2.28
CA LEU A 241 17.64 -5.35 -2.39
C LEU A 241 17.75 -6.22 -3.66
N ILE A 242 18.20 -5.67 -4.78
CA ILE A 242 18.34 -6.41 -6.05
C ILE A 242 19.45 -7.43 -5.94
N SER A 243 20.61 -7.03 -5.41
CA SER A 243 21.73 -7.94 -5.16
C SER A 243 21.32 -9.13 -4.27
N ARG A 244 20.46 -8.90 -3.27
CA ARG A 244 19.92 -9.99 -2.43
C ARG A 244 19.01 -10.92 -3.22
N LEU A 245 18.05 -10.36 -3.98
CA LEU A 245 17.10 -11.16 -4.75
C LEU A 245 17.76 -12.05 -5.81
N VAL A 246 18.85 -11.58 -6.44
CA VAL A 246 19.48 -12.29 -7.57
C VAL A 246 20.65 -13.21 -7.17
N ASN A 247 21.26 -12.98 -6.00
CA ASN A 247 22.45 -13.74 -5.57
C ASN A 247 22.19 -14.66 -4.37
N GLU A 248 21.06 -14.53 -3.68
CA GLU A 248 20.71 -15.40 -2.55
C GLU A 248 19.66 -16.45 -2.92
N THR A 249 19.86 -17.67 -2.44
CA THR A 249 18.83 -18.72 -2.53
C THR A 249 17.91 -18.64 -1.31
N PRO A 250 16.58 -18.65 -1.49
CA PRO A 250 15.65 -18.72 -0.36
C PRO A 250 15.91 -19.93 0.53
N ARG A 251 15.50 -19.83 1.80
CA ARG A 251 15.76 -20.88 2.80
C ARG A 251 15.05 -22.20 2.54
N ASP A 252 14.05 -22.23 1.67
CA ASP A 252 13.40 -23.47 1.21
C ASP A 252 14.22 -24.21 0.13
N GLY A 253 15.34 -23.64 -0.32
CA GLY A 253 16.20 -24.20 -1.35
C GLY A 253 15.66 -24.05 -2.78
N VAL A 254 14.49 -23.41 -2.96
CA VAL A 254 13.87 -23.20 -4.27
C VAL A 254 14.24 -21.80 -4.76
N PRO A 255 15.05 -21.68 -5.83
CA PRO A 255 15.44 -20.38 -6.39
C PRO A 255 14.21 -19.55 -6.81
N LEU A 256 14.39 -18.23 -6.91
CA LEU A 256 13.38 -17.37 -7.54
C LEU A 256 13.29 -17.72 -9.03
N SER A 257 12.07 -17.95 -9.51
CA SER A 257 11.79 -17.94 -10.94
C SER A 257 11.96 -16.53 -11.51
N ALA A 258 12.03 -16.39 -12.85
CA ALA A 258 12.02 -15.07 -13.47
C ALA A 258 10.76 -14.28 -13.10
N GLN A 259 9.59 -14.95 -13.08
CA GLN A 259 8.32 -14.35 -12.69
C GLN A 259 8.31 -13.96 -11.20
N ASP A 260 8.88 -14.79 -10.32
CA ASP A 260 8.99 -14.47 -8.89
C ASP A 260 9.80 -13.19 -8.69
N PHE A 261 10.92 -13.05 -9.43
CA PHE A 261 11.74 -11.85 -9.38
C PHE A 261 10.98 -10.63 -9.90
N ASP A 262 10.34 -10.75 -11.07
CA ASP A 262 9.60 -9.66 -11.72
C ASP A 262 8.48 -9.13 -10.80
N ASN A 263 7.65 -10.02 -10.25
CA ASN A 263 6.56 -9.64 -9.34
C ASN A 263 7.07 -9.10 -7.99
N TYR A 264 8.16 -9.65 -7.45
CA TYR A 264 8.74 -9.15 -6.20
C TYR A 264 9.41 -7.79 -6.38
N PHE A 265 10.08 -7.56 -7.52
CA PHE A 265 10.64 -6.26 -7.86
C PHE A 265 9.54 -5.21 -8.04
N LEU A 266 8.47 -5.52 -8.79
CA LEU A 266 7.32 -4.64 -8.94
C LEU A 266 6.69 -4.31 -7.58
N LEU A 267 6.53 -5.31 -6.71
CA LEU A 267 6.06 -5.07 -5.36
C LEU A 267 6.96 -4.09 -4.61
N LEU A 268 8.29 -4.17 -4.71
CA LEU A 268 9.19 -3.21 -4.05
C LEU A 268 9.03 -1.79 -4.61
N VAL A 269 8.80 -1.65 -5.93
CA VAL A 269 8.63 -0.33 -6.57
C VAL A 269 7.35 0.35 -6.10
N VAL A 270 6.29 -0.44 -5.95
CA VAL A 270 4.95 0.06 -5.64
C VAL A 270 4.71 0.14 -4.12
N ALA A 271 5.15 -0.87 -3.38
CA ALA A 271 4.96 -0.95 -1.94
C ALA A 271 5.81 0.10 -1.22
N GLY A 272 5.13 0.92 -0.40
CA GLY A 272 5.78 1.93 0.42
C GLY A 272 6.01 3.27 -0.28
N ASN A 273 5.69 3.41 -1.57
CA ASN A 273 5.65 4.73 -2.22
C ASN A 273 4.35 5.46 -1.83
N GLU A 274 3.21 4.93 -2.27
CA GLU A 274 1.91 5.60 -2.07
C GLU A 274 1.42 5.60 -0.62
N THR A 275 1.54 4.47 0.08
CA THR A 275 1.07 4.38 1.48
C THR A 275 1.83 5.33 2.39
N THR A 276 3.14 5.48 2.20
CA THR A 276 3.97 6.44 2.94
C THR A 276 3.63 7.87 2.54
N ARG A 277 3.43 8.15 1.24
CA ARG A 277 2.98 9.47 0.73
C ARG A 277 1.66 9.89 1.37
N HIS A 278 0.66 9.00 1.40
CA HIS A 278 -0.64 9.27 2.02
C HIS A 278 -0.50 9.47 3.53
N THR A 279 0.34 8.68 4.21
CA THR A 279 0.60 8.87 5.64
C THR A 279 1.18 10.24 5.93
N ILE A 280 2.23 10.67 5.22
CA ILE A 280 2.86 11.99 5.40
C ILE A 280 1.83 13.10 5.14
N THR A 281 1.05 12.97 4.06
CA THR A 281 0.02 13.95 3.67
C THR A 281 -1.09 14.07 4.72
N HIS A 282 -1.70 12.96 5.11
CA HIS A 282 -2.77 12.94 6.11
C HIS A 282 -2.28 13.38 7.49
N SER A 283 -1.03 13.08 7.85
CA SER A 283 -0.44 13.55 9.10
C SER A 283 -0.32 15.07 9.13
N MET A 284 0.18 15.67 8.05
CA MET A 284 0.27 17.13 7.95
C MET A 284 -1.12 17.77 7.97
N LEU A 285 -2.07 17.21 7.20
CA LEU A 285 -3.46 17.68 7.20
C LEU A 285 -4.07 17.63 8.61
N ALA A 286 -3.87 16.53 9.35
CA ALA A 286 -4.34 16.37 10.72
C ALA A 286 -3.72 17.43 11.64
N LEU A 287 -2.41 17.67 11.56
CA LEU A 287 -1.74 18.71 12.35
C LEU A 287 -2.25 20.11 12.05
N LEU A 288 -2.57 20.41 10.78
CA LEU A 288 -3.17 21.68 10.38
C LEU A 288 -4.61 21.85 10.90
N GLN A 289 -5.36 20.75 11.00
CA GLN A 289 -6.72 20.74 11.55
C GLN A 289 -6.74 20.75 13.09
N HIS A 290 -5.66 20.30 13.73
CA HIS A 290 -5.44 20.22 15.17
C HIS A 290 -4.19 21.02 15.61
N PRO A 291 -4.21 22.37 15.48
CA PRO A 291 -3.05 23.21 15.74
C PRO A 291 -2.53 23.11 17.18
N GLU A 292 -3.38 22.73 18.13
CA GLU A 292 -2.97 22.44 19.51
C GLU A 292 -2.04 21.22 19.62
N GLN A 293 -2.25 20.19 18.78
CA GLN A 293 -1.35 19.04 18.74
C GLN A 293 -0.03 19.40 18.07
N LEU A 294 -0.07 20.21 17.01
CA LEU A 294 1.14 20.73 16.36
C LEU A 294 1.98 21.53 17.35
N ALA A 295 1.38 22.45 18.10
CA ALA A 295 2.08 23.24 19.12
C ALA A 295 2.73 22.34 20.18
N ARG A 296 2.02 21.33 20.67
CA ARG A 296 2.58 20.36 21.65
C ARG A 296 3.79 19.60 21.11
N LEU A 297 3.78 19.20 19.84
CA LEU A 297 4.93 18.51 19.23
C LEU A 297 6.12 19.44 18.99
N GLN A 298 5.86 20.72 18.71
CA GLN A 298 6.91 21.73 18.57
C GLN A 298 7.55 22.08 19.93
N GLU A 299 6.74 22.13 21.00
CA GLU A 299 7.20 22.39 22.37
C GLU A 299 7.97 21.20 22.96
N ASP A 300 7.54 19.97 22.67
CA ASP A 300 8.17 18.74 23.18
C ASP A 300 8.37 17.69 22.06
N PRO A 301 9.53 17.72 21.36
CA PRO A 301 9.87 16.74 20.34
C PRO A 301 10.00 15.31 20.85
N SER A 302 10.07 15.07 22.18
CA SER A 302 10.12 13.71 22.74
C SER A 302 8.80 12.94 22.52
N LEU A 303 7.72 13.65 22.15
CA LEU A 303 6.41 13.09 21.83
C LEU A 303 6.33 12.52 20.41
N ILE A 304 7.29 12.83 19.52
CA ILE A 304 7.26 12.41 18.11
C ILE A 304 7.08 10.89 17.93
N PRO A 305 7.76 10.00 18.68
CA PRO A 305 7.54 8.56 18.53
C PRO A 305 6.09 8.13 18.76
N GLY A 306 5.41 8.71 19.76
CA GLY A 306 4.00 8.43 20.02
C GLY A 306 3.08 9.06 18.97
N ALA A 307 3.45 10.24 18.45
CA ALA A 307 2.72 10.89 17.37
C ALA A 307 2.79 10.10 16.06
N VAL A 308 3.92 9.46 15.75
CA VAL A 308 4.06 8.58 14.57
C VAL A 308 3.05 7.42 14.61
N GLU A 309 2.84 6.79 15.76
CA GLU A 309 1.83 5.73 15.89
C GLU A 309 0.40 6.27 15.65
N GLU A 310 0.10 7.47 16.14
CA GLU A 310 -1.19 8.13 15.92
C GLU A 310 -1.36 8.58 14.46
N PHE A 311 -0.28 9.02 13.81
CA PHE A 311 -0.27 9.35 12.37
C PHE A 311 -0.56 8.12 11.51
N LEU A 312 0.05 6.98 11.83
CA LEU A 312 -0.24 5.71 11.15
C LEU A 312 -1.70 5.30 11.35
N ARG A 313 -2.21 5.38 12.59
CA ARG A 313 -3.62 5.07 12.91
C ARG A 313 -4.59 6.02 12.20
N TRP A 314 -4.29 7.32 12.20
CA TRP A 314 -5.15 8.36 11.63
C TRP A 314 -5.20 8.29 10.11
N ALA A 315 -4.03 8.13 9.47
CA ALA A 315 -3.94 8.07 8.03
C ALA A 315 -4.48 6.77 7.43
N SER A 316 -4.25 5.63 8.09
CA SER A 316 -4.65 4.28 7.66
C SER A 316 -4.68 4.11 6.13
N PRO A 317 -3.54 4.30 5.43
CA PRO A 317 -3.51 4.53 3.98
C PRO A 317 -3.91 3.30 3.15
N SER A 318 -3.93 2.11 3.77
CA SER A 318 -4.51 0.91 3.20
C SER A 318 -5.85 0.67 3.90
N THR A 319 -6.93 0.97 3.20
CA THR A 319 -8.30 0.89 3.74
C THR A 319 -8.85 -0.54 3.74
N THR A 320 -8.31 -1.41 2.88
CA THR A 320 -8.76 -2.80 2.71
C THR A 320 -7.59 -3.75 2.47
N SER A 321 -7.74 -5.00 2.92
CA SER A 321 -6.91 -6.15 2.55
C SER A 321 -7.79 -7.39 2.49
N ALA A 322 -7.61 -8.25 1.47
CA ALA A 322 -8.41 -9.47 1.32
C ALA A 322 -7.64 -10.72 1.76
N ALA A 323 -8.33 -11.62 2.45
CA ALA A 323 -7.86 -12.94 2.81
C ALA A 323 -9.06 -13.90 2.85
N PRO A 324 -9.49 -14.45 1.70
CA PRO A 324 -10.65 -15.34 1.66
C PRO A 324 -10.38 -16.63 2.46
N PRO A 325 -11.43 -17.30 2.95
CA PRO A 325 -11.26 -18.58 3.65
C PRO A 325 -10.70 -19.63 2.69
N ARG A 326 -9.82 -20.50 3.20
CA ARG A 326 -9.42 -21.70 2.47
C ARG A 326 -10.66 -22.53 2.17
N ALA A 327 -10.77 -23.02 0.94
CA ALA A 327 -11.80 -24.00 0.60
C ALA A 327 -11.65 -25.19 1.57
N THR A 328 -12.64 -25.39 2.44
CA THR A 328 -12.74 -26.64 3.18
C THR A 328 -13.03 -27.72 2.15
N SER A 329 -12.25 -28.80 2.14
CA SER A 329 -12.59 -29.99 1.38
C SER A 329 -13.82 -30.65 2.03
N ASN A 330 -14.99 -30.03 1.93
CA ASN A 330 -16.23 -30.71 2.17
C ASN A 330 -16.51 -31.57 0.94
N SER A 331 -15.84 -32.73 0.88
CA SER A 331 -16.43 -33.90 0.27
C SER A 331 -17.62 -34.31 1.14
N ALA A 332 -18.70 -33.54 1.07
CA ALA A 332 -20.01 -34.07 1.39
C ALA A 332 -20.34 -35.04 0.26
N ALA A 333 -20.04 -36.32 0.52
CA ALA A 333 -20.55 -37.42 -0.26
C ALA A 333 -22.06 -37.20 -0.50
N SER A 334 -22.39 -36.94 -1.75
CA SER A 334 -23.74 -37.03 -2.29
C SER A 334 -23.72 -38.16 -3.31
N GLY A 335 -24.41 -39.25 -2.99
CA GLY A 335 -24.49 -40.47 -3.77
C GLY A 335 -24.33 -41.71 -2.91
#